data_AF-A0A9E0CH23-F1
#
_entry.id   AF-A0A9E0CH23-F1
#
_cell.length_a   1.000
_cell.length_b   1.000
_cell.length_c   1.000
_cell.angle_alpha   90.00
_cell.angle_beta   90.00
_cell.angle_gamma   90.00
#
_symmetry.space_group_name_H-M   'P 1'
#
loop_
_entity.id
_entity.type
_entity.pdbx_description
1 polymer ?
#
loop_
_entity_poly.entity_id
_entity_poly.type
_entity_poly.pdbx_seq_one_letter_code
_entity_poly.pdbx_strand_id
1 'polypeptide(L)' 'NPDGSWTARAEKIIAHTPMARFGEAEELLGTLLWLADERASGFVNGVVIPVDGGFAAYSGV' A
#
# COMPACT_ATOMS: atom_id res chain seq x y z
N ASN A 1 -16.95 10.37 9.37
CA ASN A 1 -18.12 11.11 9.89
C ASN A 1 -17.73 11.77 11.22
N PRO A 2 -18.48 12.76 11.74
CA PRO A 2 -18.17 13.43 13.01
C PRO A 2 -18.06 12.48 14.22
N ASP A 3 -18.60 11.26 14.10
CA ASP A 3 -18.58 10.19 15.10
C ASP A 3 -17.37 9.23 14.97
N GLY A 4 -16.45 9.48 14.04
CA GLY A 4 -15.28 8.62 13.80
C GLY A 4 -15.53 7.43 12.87
N SER A 5 -16.77 7.20 12.42
CA SER A 5 -17.05 6.16 11.42
C SER A 5 -16.50 6.55 10.04
N TRP A 6 -16.19 5.54 9.24
CA TRP A 6 -15.68 5.72 7.88
C TRP A 6 -16.76 6.33 6.97
N THR A 7 -16.30 7.06 5.95
CA THR A 7 -17.21 7.44 4.86
C THR A 7 -17.49 6.22 3.98
N ALA A 8 -18.62 6.22 3.26
CA ALA A 8 -18.92 5.13 2.30
C ALA A 8 -17.79 4.90 1.27
N ARG A 9 -17.07 5.96 0.89
CA ARG A 9 -15.88 5.85 0.03
C ARG A 9 -14.73 5.13 0.74
N ALA A 10 -14.46 5.48 2.00
CA ALA A 10 -13.40 4.85 2.78
C ALA A 10 -13.70 3.37 3.05
N GLU A 11 -14.94 3.03 3.38
CA GLU A 11 -15.39 1.63 3.51
C GLU A 11 -15.19 0.86 2.21
N LYS A 12 -15.54 1.45 1.07
CA LYS A 12 -15.33 0.83 -0.24
C LYS A 12 -13.85 0.57 -0.52
N ILE A 13 -12.96 1.51 -0.18
CA ILE A 13 -11.51 1.31 -0.35
C ILE A 13 -11.03 0.16 0.53
N ILE A 14 -11.35 0.17 1.83
CA ILE A 14 -10.96 -0.88 2.77
C ILE A 14 -11.46 -2.26 2.30
N ALA A 15 -12.70 -2.35 1.82
CA ALA A 15 -13.28 -3.59 1.32
C ALA A 15 -12.57 -4.14 0.06
N HIS A 16 -11.95 -3.27 -0.74
CA HIS A 16 -11.16 -3.67 -1.91
C HIS A 16 -9.66 -3.79 -1.62
N THR A 17 -9.22 -3.52 -0.39
CA THR A 17 -7.85 -3.76 0.06
C THR A 17 -7.82 -5.10 0.80
N PRO A 18 -7.15 -6.15 0.28
CA PRO A 18 -7.06 -7.45 0.94
C PRO A 18 -6.57 -7.41 2.39
N MET A 19 -5.68 -6.47 2.73
CA MET A 19 -5.22 -6.27 4.11
C MET A 19 -6.26 -5.60 5.04
N ALA A 20 -7.44 -5.24 4.54
CA ALA A 20 -8.59 -4.74 5.28
C ALA A 20 -8.31 -3.52 6.17
N ARG A 21 -7.39 -2.65 5.75
CA ARG A 21 -7.06 -1.40 6.43
C ARG A 21 -6.43 -0.39 5.48
N PHE A 22 -6.33 0.85 5.93
CA PHE A 22 -5.43 1.82 5.32
C PHE A 22 -3.98 1.51 5.71
N GLY A 23 -3.07 1.88 4.80
CA GLY A 23 -1.64 1.92 5.10
C GLY A 23 -1.28 3.15 5.92
N GLU A 24 -0.23 3.04 6.70
CA GLU A 24 0.41 4.16 7.42
C GLU A 24 1.65 4.64 6.65
N ALA A 25 2.04 5.90 6.85
CA ALA A 25 3.14 6.50 6.11
C ALA A 25 4.48 5.76 6.32
N GLU A 26 4.69 5.24 7.52
CA GLU A 26 5.89 4.51 7.93
C GLU A 26 6.07 3.20 7.14
N GLU A 27 4.99 2.64 6.60
CA GLU A 27 5.04 1.39 5.83
C GLU A 27 5.67 1.58 4.44
N LEU A 28 5.81 2.81 3.96
CA LEU A 28 6.55 3.13 2.74
C LEU A 28 8.07 3.07 2.93
N LEU A 29 8.55 3.22 4.18
CA LEU A 29 9.97 3.34 4.48
C LEU A 29 10.75 2.07 4.11
N GLY A 30 10.16 0.89 4.29
CA GLY A 30 10.82 -0.38 3.97
C GLY A 30 11.23 -0.46 2.49
N THR A 31 10.28 -0.24 1.58
CA THR A 31 10.53 -0.27 0.13
C THR A 31 11.45 0.88 -0.30
N LEU A 32 11.29 2.07 0.29
CA LEU A 32 12.17 3.21 0.01
C LEU A 32 13.63 2.91 0.40
N LEU A 33 13.86 2.42 1.61
CA LEU A 33 15.20 2.09 2.10
C LEU A 33 15.82 0.96 1.29
N TRP A 34 15.04 -0.07 0.93
CA TRP A 34 15.51 -1.14 0.06
C TRP A 34 15.91 -0.61 -1.33
N LEU A 35 15.11 0.27 -1.95
CA LEU A 35 15.43 0.90 -3.24
C LEU A 35 16.65 1.83 -3.16
N ALA A 36 16.89 2.47 -2.02
CA ALA A 36 18.02 3.36 -1.81
C ALA A 36 19.33 2.65 -1.43
N ASP A 37 19.26 1.38 -1.01
CA ASP A 37 20.42 0.58 -0.61
C ASP A 37 20.99 -0.20 -1.81
N GLU A 38 22.12 0.27 -2.33
CA GLU A 38 22.87 -0.38 -3.42
C GLU A 38 23.22 -1.85 -3.11
N ARG A 39 23.47 -2.21 -1.84
CA ARG A 39 23.78 -3.59 -1.46
C ARG A 39 22.55 -4.48 -1.52
N ALA A 40 21.37 -3.92 -1.25
CA ALA A 40 20.12 -4.66 -1.22
C ALA A 40 19.43 -4.74 -2.59
N SER A 41 19.60 -3.73 -3.44
CA SER A 41 18.85 -3.58 -4.70
C SER A 41 19.69 -3.08 -5.88
N GLY A 42 21.03 -3.11 -5.83
CA GLY A 42 21.91 -2.48 -6.83
C GLY A 42 21.78 -2.94 -8.30
N PHE A 43 20.99 -3.97 -8.58
CA PHE A 43 20.67 -4.39 -9.95
C PHE A 43 19.17 -4.34 -10.28
N VAL A 44 18.37 -3.74 -9.41
CA VAL A 44 16.94 -3.49 -9.62
C VAL A 44 16.79 -2.11 -10.25
N ASN A 45 16.21 -2.06 -11.45
CA ASN A 45 15.95 -0.81 -12.14
C ASN A 45 14.71 -0.93 -13.04
N GLY A 46 14.04 0.20 -13.32
CA GLY A 46 12.89 0.26 -14.24
C GLY A 46 11.60 -0.38 -13.73
N VAL A 47 11.49 -0.65 -12.43
CA VAL A 47 10.33 -1.29 -11.81
C VAL A 47 9.44 -0.29 -11.06
N VAL A 48 8.15 -0.60 -10.97
CA VAL A 48 7.19 0.06 -10.07
C VAL A 48 6.75 -0.98 -9.04
N ILE A 49 6.96 -0.70 -7.75
CA ILE A 49 6.61 -1.62 -6.66
C ILE A 49 5.39 -1.08 -5.93
N PRO A 50 4.24 -1.77 -6.00
CA PRO A 50 3.07 -1.37 -5.23
C PRO A 50 3.27 -1.65 -3.73
N VAL A 51 3.01 -0.64 -2.92
CA VAL A 51 2.93 -0.73 -1.45
C VAL A 51 1.51 -0.31 -1.06
N ASP A 52 0.55 -1.21 -1.27
CA ASP A 52 -0.87 -0.86 -1.33
C ASP A 52 -1.80 -1.81 -0.57
N GLY A 53 -1.24 -2.72 0.24
CA GLY A 53 -2.01 -3.71 0.98
C GLY A 53 -2.75 -4.73 0.10
N GLY A 54 -2.29 -4.93 -1.13
CA GLY A 54 -2.87 -5.86 -2.11
C GLY A 54 -3.98 -5.26 -2.97
N PHE A 55 -4.22 -3.95 -2.87
CA PHE A 55 -5.31 -3.28 -3.58
C PHE A 55 -5.26 -3.48 -5.10
N ALA A 56 -4.09 -3.34 -5.73
CA ALA A 56 -3.92 -3.55 -7.16
C ALA A 56 -3.97 -5.02 -7.60
N ALA A 57 -3.80 -5.96 -6.66
CA ALA A 57 -3.90 -7.39 -6.92
C ALA A 57 -5.35 -7.92 -6.81
N TYR A 58 -6.26 -7.13 -6.24
CA TYR A 58 -7.65 -7.54 -6.06
C TYR A 58 -8.45 -7.36 -7.34
N SER A 59 -9.11 -8.44 -7.79
CA SER A 59 -9.93 -8.44 -9.01
C SER A 59 -11.30 -7.78 -8.85
N GLY A 60 -11.71 -7.44 -7.63
CA GLY A 60 -13.01 -6.79 -7.37
C GLY A 60 -14.20 -7.76 -7.28
N VAL A 61 -13.96 -9.07 -7.25
CA VAL A 61 -14.97 -10.15 -7.16
C VAL A 61 -14.57 -11.19 -6.12
#